data_AF-A0A0U0REY8-F1
#
_entry.id   AF-A0A0U0REY8-F1
#
_cell.length_a   1.000
_cell.length_b   1.000
_cell.length_c   1.000
_cell.angle_alpha   90.00
_cell.angle_beta   90.00
_cell.angle_gamma   90.00
#
_symmetry.space_group_name_H-M   'P 1'
#
loop_
_entity.id
_entity.type
_entity.pdbx_description
1 polymer ?
#
loop_
_entity_poly.entity_id
_entity_poly.type
_entity_poly.pdbx_seq_one_letter_code
_entity_poly.pdbx_strand_id
1 'polypeptide(L)' 'MTRSDPSRPVACIVRVRATNGSETGRRELLVPPSEATTVQVTTTVKSSQPPVMADVYGCGTEVPSYLRLP' A
#
# COMPACT_ATOMS: atom_id res chain seq x y z
N MET A 1 6.08 -3.62 -7.08
CA MET A 1 5.43 -4.93 -6.80
C MET A 1 5.21 -5.67 -8.11
N THR A 2 5.20 -7.01 -8.07
CA THR A 2 4.95 -7.86 -9.24
C THR A 2 3.64 -8.60 -9.01
N ARG A 3 2.75 -8.60 -10.01
CA ARG A 3 1.42 -9.22 -9.94
C ARG A 3 1.34 -10.40 -10.91
N SER A 4 0.64 -11.46 -10.51
CA SER A 4 0.35 -12.59 -11.41
C SER A 4 -0.66 -12.22 -12.50
N ASP A 5 -1.64 -11.37 -12.19
CA ASP A 5 -2.60 -10.82 -13.14
C ASP A 5 -2.61 -9.29 -13.01
N PRO A 6 -1.93 -8.55 -13.91
CA PRO A 6 -1.84 -7.11 -13.82
C PRO A 6 -3.11 -6.38 -14.30
N SER A 7 -4.06 -7.10 -14.92
CA SER A 7 -5.33 -6.52 -15.40
C SER A 7 -6.35 -6.26 -14.28
N ARG A 8 -6.15 -6.84 -13.08
CA ARG A 8 -7.01 -6.65 -11.92
C ARG A 8 -6.48 -5.54 -10.99
N PRO A 9 -7.36 -4.66 -10.48
CA PRO A 9 -6.97 -3.72 -9.44
C PRO A 9 -6.68 -4.46 -8.14
N VAL A 10 -5.82 -3.87 -7.31
CA VAL A 10 -5.53 -4.36 -5.96
C VAL A 10 -5.52 -3.22 -4.96
N ALA A 11 -5.88 -3.53 -3.72
CA ALA A 11 -5.70 -2.65 -2.57
C ALA A 11 -4.46 -3.11 -1.80
N CYS A 12 -3.46 -2.24 -1.70
CA CYS A 12 -2.25 -2.49 -0.92
C CYS A 12 -2.30 -1.70 0.38
N ILE A 13 -1.88 -2.33 1.47
CA ILE A 13 -1.77 -1.71 2.78
C ILE A 13 -0.28 -1.47 3.05
N VAL A 14 0.06 -0.21 3.27
CA VAL A 14 1.39 0.20 3.74
C VAL A 14 1.25 0.68 5.16
N ARG A 15 2.14 0.21 6.03
CA ARG A 15 2.21 0.66 7.42
C ARG A 15 3.58 1.21 7.74
N VAL A 16 3.63 2.02 8.79
CA VAL A 16 4.87 2.53 9.37
C VAL A 16 4.89 2.20 10.86
N ARG A 17 6.09 1.89 11.37
CA ARG A 17 6.31 1.55 12.78
C ARG A 17 7.37 2.44 13.42
N ALA A 18 7.14 2.78 14.69
CA ALA A 18 8.11 3.47 15.53
C ALA A 18 9.12 2.47 16.16
N THR A 19 10.14 3.00 16.84
CA THR A 19 11.21 2.21 17.46
C THR A 19 10.71 1.17 18.47
N ASN A 20 9.60 1.44 19.15
CA ASN A 20 8.96 0.51 20.08
C ASN A 20 8.14 -0.60 19.38
N GLY A 21 8.14 -0.64 18.05
CA GLY A 21 7.41 -1.61 17.23
C GLY A 21 5.93 -1.31 17.03
N SER A 22 5.38 -0.27 17.66
CA SER A 22 3.97 0.12 17.47
C SER A 22 3.73 0.62 16.05
N GLU A 23 2.57 0.29 15.49
CA GLU A 23 2.12 0.84 14.21
C GLU A 23 1.63 2.27 14.44
N THR A 24 2.29 3.23 13.80
CA THR A 24 2.04 4.66 14.00
C THR A 24 1.44 5.34 12.78
N GLY A 25 1.21 4.58 11.71
CA GLY A 25 0.51 5.05 10.53
C GLY A 25 0.18 3.90 9.57
N ARG A 26 -0.96 4.02 8.89
CA ARG A 26 -1.43 3.09 7.87
C ARG A 26 -2.00 3.87 6.70
N ARG A 27 -1.75 3.38 5.49
CA ARG A 27 -2.39 3.88 4.28
C ARG A 27 -2.83 2.71 3.41
N GLU A 28 -4.08 2.77 2.99
CA GLU A 28 -4.60 1.93 1.92
C GLU A 28 -4.38 2.64 0.58
N LEU A 29 -3.92 1.87 -0.40
CA LEU A 29 -3.53 2.36 -1.70
C LEU A 29 -4.20 1.52 -2.77
N LEU A 30 -5.06 2.16 -3.56
CA LEU A 30 -5.54 1.57 -4.80
C LEU A 30 -4.40 1.55 -5.82
N VAL A 31 -4.06 0.36 -6.31
CA VAL A 31 -3.22 0.23 -7.50
C VAL A 31 -4.09 -0.21 -8.67
N PRO A 32 -4.23 0.62 -9.72
CA PRO A 32 -5.07 0.30 -10.86
C PRO A 32 -4.57 -0.90 -11.65
N PRO A 33 -5.39 -1.43 -12.57
CA PRO A 33 -4.93 -2.29 -13.65
C PRO A 33 -3.73 -1.68 -14.38
N SER A 34 -2.83 -2.52 -14.87
CA SER A 34 -1.71 -2.12 -15.72
C SER A 34 -1.47 -3.19 -16.78
N GLU A 35 -0.89 -2.78 -17.90
CA GLU A 35 -0.35 -3.71 -18.90
C GLU A 35 0.99 -4.31 -18.42
N ALA A 36 1.68 -3.63 -17.50
CA ALA A 36 2.94 -4.08 -16.94
C ALA A 36 2.73 -5.04 -15.75
N THR A 37 3.42 -6.18 -15.78
CA THR A 37 3.46 -7.18 -14.70
C THR A 37 4.05 -6.62 -13.41
N THR A 38 5.01 -5.70 -13.53
CA THR A 38 5.66 -5.03 -12.40
C THR A 38 5.42 -3.53 -12.50
N VAL A 39 4.93 -2.94 -11.41
CA VAL A 39 4.72 -1.49 -11.30
C VAL A 39 5.44 -0.94 -10.08
N GLN A 40 5.95 0.28 -10.22
CA GLN A 40 6.46 1.08 -9.12
C GLN A 40 5.38 2.06 -8.69
N VAL A 41 5.11 2.11 -7.39
CA VAL A 41 4.12 3.00 -6.82
C VAL A 41 4.74 3.67 -5.60
N THR A 42 4.68 4.99 -5.58
CA THR A 42 5.19 5.81 -4.47
C THR A 42 4.01 6.41 -3.74
N THR A 43 4.03 6.34 -2.41
CA THR A 43 3.00 6.96 -1.58
C THR A 43 3.59 7.52 -0.30
N THR A 44 2.89 8.48 0.29
CA THR A 44 3.24 9.06 1.57
C THR A 44 2.29 8.54 2.65
N VAL A 45 2.87 7.98 3.71
CA VAL A 45 2.15 7.56 4.91
C VAL A 45 2.43 8.57 6.02
N LYS A 46 1.37 9.14 6.59
CA LYS A 46 1.50 10.02 7.76
C LYS A 46 1.66 9.16 9.01
N SER A 47 2.62 9.53 9.85
CA SER A 47 2.92 8.84 11.11
C SER A 47 2.63 9.75 12.29
N SER A 48 2.07 9.20 13.38
CA SER A 48 1.83 9.93 14.64
C SER A 48 3.07 10.06 15.52
N GLN A 49 4.12 9.28 15.23
CA GLN A 49 5.43 9.32 15.91
C GLN A 49 6.56 9.19 14.88
N PRO A 50 7.82 9.53 15.22
CA PRO A 50 8.96 9.32 14.33
C PRO A 50 9.05 7.85 13.84
N PRO A 51 8.82 7.58 12.54
CA PRO A 51 8.86 6.21 12.03
C PRO A 51 10.31 5.80 11.76
N VAL A 52 10.63 4.54 12.05
CA VAL A 52 11.95 3.94 11.74
C VAL A 52 11.85 2.84 10.69
N MET A 53 10.63 2.42 10.36
CA MET A 53 10.37 1.34 9.41
C MET A 53 9.07 1.60 8.66
N ALA A 54 9.06 1.25 7.38
CA ALA A 54 7.89 1.21 6.54
C ALA A 54 7.89 -0.11 5.76
N ASP A 55 6.74 -0.78 5.71
CA ASP A 55 6.57 -2.02 4.96
C ASP A 55 5.20 -2.08 4.28
N VAL A 56 5.16 -2.84 3.18
CA VAL A 56 3.91 -3.29 2.59
C VAL A 56 3.42 -4.46 3.45
N TYR A 57 2.33 -4.25 4.19
CA TYR A 57 1.70 -5.29 4.99
C TYR A 57 1.13 -6.40 4.10
N GLY A 58 0.54 -6.02 2.97
CA GLY A 58 0.01 -6.94 1.97
C GLY A 58 -0.80 -6.24 0.88
N CYS A 59 -1.12 -6.96 -0.18
CA CYS A 59 -2.02 -6.50 -1.24
C CYS A 59 -3.09 -7.56 -1.50
N GLY A 60 -4.34 -7.14 -1.64
CA GLY A 60 -5.49 -8.00 -1.92
C GLY A 60 -6.26 -7.56 -3.17
N THR A 61 -7.02 -8.47 -3.76
CA THR A 61 -7.90 -8.18 -4.92
C THR A 61 -9.29 -7.67 -4.51
N GLU A 62 -9.61 -7.74 -3.22
CA GLU A 62 -10.79 -7.14 -2.62
C GLU A 62 -10.53 -5.66 -2.40
N VAL A 63 -10.96 -4.84 -3.37
CA VAL A 63 -10.77 -3.39 -3.35
C VAL A 63 -11.98 -2.73 -2.69
N PRO A 64 -11.83 -2.04 -1.54
CA PRO A 64 -12.92 -1.29 -0.93
C PRO A 64 -13.45 -0.20 -1.87
N SER A 65 -14.78 -0.05 -1.94
CA SER A 65 -15.46 0.88 -2.85
C SER A 65 -15.16 2.36 -2.60
N TYR A 66 -14.64 2.70 -1.42
CA TYR A 66 -14.25 4.07 -1.08
C TYR A 66 -12.86 4.44 -1.57
N LEU A 67 -12.01 3.46 -1.95
CA LEU A 67 -10.69 3.77 -2.47
C LEU A 67 -10.81 4.39 -3.86
N ARG A 68 -10.14 5.53 -4.02
CA ARG A 68 -10.07 6.25 -5.29
C ARG A 68 -8.62 6.36 -5.73
N LEU A 69 -8.43 6.56 -7.02
CA LEU A 69 -7.12 6.90 -7.54
C LEU A 69 -6.67 8.24 -6.92
N PRO A 70 -5.40 8.33 -6.49
CA PRO A 70 -4.84 9.53 -5.90
C PRO A 70 -4.79 10.71 -6.87
#